data_AF-A0A0D6AQQ7-F1
#
_entry.id   AF-A0A0D6AQQ7-F1
#
_cell.length_a   1.000
_cell.length_b   1.000
_cell.length_c   1.000
_cell.angle_alpha   90.00
_cell.angle_beta   90.00
_cell.angle_gamma   90.00
#
_symmetry.space_group_name_H-M   'P 1'
#
loop_
_entity.id
_entity.type
_entity.pdbx_description
1 polymer ?
#
loop_
_entity_poly.entity_id
_entity_poly.type
_entity_poly.pdbx_seq_one_letter_code
_entity_poly.pdbx_strand_id
1 'polypeptide(L)'
;MVLLNTKPEIETIQKTYSLEEYYSLEENSEFRHEYHNGEIQEMTGGTINHNQIIINFIFALRLALKNNSNYKVFSSDLRLYIPE
;
A
#
# COMPACT_ATOMS: atom_id res chain seq x y z
N MET A 1 -41.46 -24.34 18.53
CA MET A 1 -41.22 -23.70 17.22
C MET A 1 -40.35 -22.48 17.47
N VAL A 2 -39.02 -22.64 17.37
CA VAL A 2 -38.05 -21.55 17.53
C VAL A 2 -37.46 -21.32 16.15
N LEU A 3 -37.76 -20.17 15.54
CA LEU A 3 -37.19 -19.77 14.26
C LEU A 3 -35.79 -19.22 14.54
N LEU A 4 -34.76 -20.03 14.24
CA LEU A 4 -33.38 -19.55 14.20
C LEU A 4 -33.22 -18.66 12.97
N ASN A 5 -33.09 -17.35 13.18
CA ASN A 5 -32.65 -16.40 12.16
C ASN A 5 -31.17 -16.69 11.84
N THR A 6 -30.92 -17.55 10.86
CA THR A 6 -29.59 -17.69 10.25
C THR A 6 -29.38 -16.53 9.30
N LYS A 7 -28.60 -15.54 9.75
CA LYS A 7 -28.01 -14.51 8.90
C LYS A 7 -27.22 -15.22 7.79
N PRO A 8 -27.41 -14.90 6.50
CA PRO A 8 -26.62 -15.52 5.45
C PRO A 8 -25.17 -15.06 5.63
N GLU A 9 -24.28 -16.02 5.88
CA GLU A 9 -22.84 -15.84 5.82
C GLU A 9 -22.48 -15.75 4.33
N ILE A 10 -22.30 -14.53 3.83
CA ILE A 10 -21.82 -14.31 2.47
C ILE A 10 -20.34 -14.69 2.51
N GLU A 11 -20.00 -15.89 2.04
CA GLU A 11 -18.61 -16.22 1.71
C GLU A 11 -18.13 -15.21 0.66
N THR A 12 -17.35 -14.23 1.10
CA THR A 12 -16.64 -13.33 0.21
C THR A 12 -15.56 -14.14 -0.48
N ILE A 13 -15.82 -14.58 -1.71
CA ILE A 13 -14.79 -15.15 -2.58
C ILE A 13 -13.74 -14.04 -2.75
N GLN A 14 -12.61 -14.19 -2.06
CA GLN A 14 -11.53 -13.23 -2.10
C GLN A 14 -10.87 -13.34 -3.49
N LYS A 15 -11.11 -12.33 -4.34
CA LYS A 15 -10.56 -12.32 -5.69
C LYS A 15 -9.04 -12.13 -5.61
N THR A 16 -8.30 -13.07 -6.17
CA THR A 16 -6.85 -12.97 -6.36
C THR A 16 -6.54 -12.35 -7.72
N TYR A 17 -5.65 -11.37 -7.75
CA TYR A 17 -5.23 -10.65 -8.96
C TYR A 17 -3.83 -11.09 -9.38
N SER A 18 -3.55 -11.13 -10.69
CA SER A 18 -2.16 -11.16 -11.16
C SER A 18 -1.50 -9.78 -11.00
N LEU A 19 -0.16 -9.74 -11.10
CA LEU A 19 0.59 -8.49 -11.05
C LEU A 19 0.23 -7.57 -12.24
N GLU A 20 0.02 -8.14 -13.42
CA GLU A 20 -0.42 -7.43 -14.64
C GLU A 20 -1.82 -6.83 -14.45
N GLU A 21 -2.75 -7.58 -13.86
CA GLU A 21 -4.09 -7.08 -13.56
C GLU A 21 -4.03 -5.91 -12.56
N TYR A 22 -3.20 -6.00 -11.52
CA TYR A 22 -2.94 -4.89 -10.60
C TYR A 22 -2.42 -3.65 -11.32
N TYR A 23 -1.44 -3.80 -12.23
CA TYR A 23 -0.92 -2.66 -12.98
C TYR A 23 -1.97 -1.99 -13.89
N SER A 24 -2.81 -2.78 -14.57
CA SER A 24 -3.91 -2.22 -15.37
C SER A 24 -4.95 -1.50 -14.54
N LEU A 25 -5.23 -1.98 -13.31
CA LEU A 25 -6.13 -1.30 -12.38
C LEU A 25 -5.54 0.02 -11.89
N GLU A 26 -4.25 0.02 -11.51
CA GLU A 26 -3.57 1.22 -11.02
C GLU A 26 -3.46 2.34 -12.07
N GLU A 27 -3.40 2.01 -13.37
CA GLU A 27 -3.28 3.02 -14.44
C GLU A 27 -4.49 3.98 -14.50
N ASN A 28 -5.67 3.52 -14.07
CA ASN A 28 -6.92 4.28 -14.10
C ASN A 28 -7.49 4.58 -12.71
N SER A 29 -6.72 4.29 -11.65
CA SER A 29 -7.21 4.39 -10.28
C SER A 29 -7.15 5.82 -9.73
N GLU A 30 -8.20 6.24 -9.03
CA GLU A 30 -8.20 7.50 -8.27
C GLU A 30 -7.40 7.41 -6.96
N PHE A 31 -7.31 6.19 -6.40
CA PHE A 31 -6.60 5.89 -5.16
C PHE A 31 -5.35 5.06 -5.45
N ARG A 32 -4.38 5.12 -4.54
CA ARG A 32 -3.18 4.27 -4.63
C ARG A 32 -3.43 2.97 -3.91
N HIS A 33 -2.98 1.87 -4.48
CA HIS A 33 -3.06 0.57 -3.83
C HIS A 33 -1.71 -0.12 -3.68
N GLU A 34 -1.59 -0.95 -2.65
CA GLU A 34 -0.53 -1.92 -2.48
C GLU A 34 -0.97 -3.29 -2.99
N TYR A 35 -0.04 -4.03 -3.58
CA TYR A 35 -0.24 -5.40 -4.02
C TYR A 35 0.50 -6.37 -3.09
N HIS A 36 -0.21 -7.35 -2.55
CA HIS A 36 0.29 -8.35 -1.62
C HIS A 36 -0.13 -9.75 -2.07
N ASN A 37 0.73 -10.46 -2.82
CA ASN A 37 0.51 -11.85 -3.27
C ASN A 37 -0.89 -12.12 -3.85
N GLY A 38 -1.40 -11.20 -4.66
CA GLY A 38 -2.71 -11.31 -5.30
C GLY A 38 -3.81 -10.53 -4.60
N GLU A 39 -3.55 -9.97 -3.42
CA GLU A 39 -4.45 -9.01 -2.76
C GLU A 39 -4.11 -7.58 -3.15
N ILE A 40 -5.13 -6.74 -3.30
CA ILE A 40 -4.98 -5.31 -3.56
C ILE A 40 -5.60 -4.56 -2.38
N GLN A 41 -4.83 -3.70 -1.73
CA GLN A 41 -5.24 -2.94 -0.55
C GLN A 41 -5.07 -1.44 -0.79
N GLU A 42 -6.09 -0.64 -0.52
CA GLU A 42 -5.99 0.82 -0.67
C GLU A 42 -5.00 1.38 0.35
N MET A 43 -4.07 2.21 -0.12
CA MET A 43 -3.16 2.94 0.74
C MET A 43 -3.91 4.07 1.42
N THR A 44 -3.74 4.22 2.74
CA THR A 44 -4.20 5.42 3.42
C THR A 44 -3.50 6.65 2.84
N GLY A 45 -4.30 7.58 2.30
CA GLY A 45 -3.80 8.85 1.81
C GLY A 45 -3.06 9.65 2.88
N GLY A 46 -2.16 10.54 2.44
CA GLY A 46 -1.42 11.42 3.35
C GLY A 46 -2.26 12.63 3.78
N THR A 47 -2.42 12.84 5.09
CA THR A 47 -2.85 14.15 5.62
C THR A 47 -1.69 15.16 5.55
N ILE A 48 -1.98 16.46 5.70
CA ILE A 48 -0.93 17.50 5.77
C ILE A 48 0.08 17.19 6.89
N ASN A 49 -0.40 16.80 8.06
CA ASN A 49 0.45 16.44 9.20
C ASN A 49 1.32 15.22 8.90
N HIS A 50 0.75 14.19 8.25
CA HIS A 50 1.51 13.03 7.80
C HIS A 50 2.65 13.45 6.86
N ASN A 51 2.36 14.29 5.86
CA ASN A 51 3.38 14.75 4.92
C ASN A 51 4.51 15.53 5.61
N GLN A 52 4.19 16.39 6.58
CA GLN A 52 5.21 17.12 7.35
C GLN A 52 6.12 16.18 8.14
N ILE A 53 5.56 15.13 8.76
CA ILE A 53 6.34 14.12 9.48
C ILE A 53 7.27 13.38 8.52
N ILE A 54 6.76 12.94 7.37
CA ILE A 54 7.56 12.23 6.35
C ILE A 54 8.72 13.10 5.86
N ILE A 55 8.48 14.38 5.57
CA ILE A 55 9.52 15.31 5.12
C ILE A 55 10.62 15.46 6.18
N ASN A 56 10.24 15.70 7.43
CA ASN A 56 11.20 15.85 8.53
C ASN A 56 12.03 14.58 8.72
N PHE A 57 11.40 13.41 8.62
CA PHE A 57 12.06 12.12 8.74
C PHE A 57 13.05 11.86 7.61
N ILE A 58 12.64 12.08 6.35
CA ILE A 58 13.52 11.96 5.17
C ILE A 58 14.73 12.90 5.30
N PHE A 59 14.51 14.14 5.74
CA PHE A 59 15.59 15.10 5.94
C PHE A 59 16.61 14.61 6.99
N ALA A 60 16.11 14.15 8.15
CA ALA A 60 16.97 13.61 9.21
C ALA A 60 17.78 12.41 8.73
N LEU A 61 17.16 11.46 8.01
CA LEU A 61 17.84 10.30 7.44
C LEU A 61 18.91 10.71 6.41
N ARG A 62 18.58 11.63 5.50
CA ARG A 62 19.55 12.13 4.51
C ARG A 62 20.75 12.81 5.15
N LEU A 63 20.54 13.56 6.24
CA LEU A 63 21.64 14.18 6.97
C LEU A 63 22.53 13.13 7.64
N ALA A 64 21.93 12.15 8.32
CA ALA A 64 22.64 11.06 8.97
C ALA A 64 23.46 10.20 7.98
N LEU A 65 22.94 10.02 6.77
CA LEU A 65 23.56 9.21 5.71
C LEU A 65 24.38 10.02 4.70
N LYS A 66 24.57 11.33 4.90
CA LYS A 66 25.16 12.25 3.90
C LYS A 66 26.48 11.77 3.31
N ASN A 67 27.34 11.15 4.12
CA ASN A 67 28.66 10.68 3.71
C ASN A 67 28.71 9.18 3.38
N ASN A 68 27.55 8.52 3.29
CA ASN A 68 27.44 7.09 3.02
C ASN A 68 26.68 6.87 1.70
N SER A 69 27.42 6.59 0.63
CA SER A 69 26.85 6.37 -0.70
C SER A 69 26.20 4.99 -0.91
N ASN A 70 26.26 4.09 0.09
CA ASN A 70 25.68 2.75 -0.02
C ASN A 70 24.15 2.76 0.14
N TYR A 71 23.58 3.86 0.64
CA TYR A 71 22.15 3.96 0.92
C TYR A 71 21.50 5.10 0.13
N LYS A 72 20.25 4.89 -0.28
CA LYS A 72 19.41 5.89 -0.92
C LYS A 72 18.10 6.00 -0.15
N VAL A 73 17.66 7.23 0.11
CA VAL A 73 16.43 7.52 0.84
C VAL A 73 15.34 7.95 -0.15
N PHE A 74 14.24 7.21 -0.16
CA PHE A 74 13.04 7.44 -0.96
C PHE A 74 11.83 7.66 -0.04
N SER A 75 10.79 8.35 -0.53
CA SER A 75 9.50 8.41 0.17
C SER A 75 8.70 7.13 -0.08
N SER A 76 7.60 6.96 0.66
CA SER A 76 6.60 5.89 0.49
C SER A 76 5.85 5.94 -0.85
N ASP A 77 6.13 6.93 -1.70
CA ASP A 77 5.48 7.09 -3.01
C ASP A 77 6.14 6.24 -4.09
N LEU A 78 7.35 5.76 -3.83
CA LEU A 78 8.04 4.86 -4.74
C LEU A 78 7.42 3.46 -4.66
N ARG A 79 6.86 2.99 -5.79
CA ARG A 79 6.45 1.59 -5.93
C ARG A 79 7.70 0.71 -5.99
N LEU A 80 7.74 -0.31 -5.15
CA LEU A 80 8.81 -1.29 -5.10
C LEU A 80 8.24 -2.68 -5.42
N TYR A 81 8.93 -3.39 -6.31
CA TYR A 81 8.66 -4.80 -6.56
C TYR A 81 9.67 -5.63 -5.76
N ILE A 82 9.15 -6.53 -4.93
CA ILE A 82 9.95 -7.48 -4.16
C ILE A 82 9.68 -8.86 -4.77
N PRO A 83 10.65 -9.46 -5.46
CA PRO A 83 10.50 -10.84 -5.94
C PRO A 83 10.49 -11.81 -4.74
N GLU A 84 9.87 -12.97 -4.92
CA GLU A 84 9.93 -14.09 -3.97
C GLU A 84 11.37 -14.53 -3.66
#